data_AF-A0A1F9ZMT4-F1
#
_entry.id   AF-A0A1F9ZMT4-F1
#
_cell.length_a   1.000
_cell.length_b   1.000
_cell.length_c   1.000
_cell.angle_alpha   90.00
_cell.angle_beta   90.00
_cell.angle_gamma   90.00
#
_symmetry.space_group_name_H-M   'P 1'
#
loop_
_entity.id
_entity.type
_entity.pdbx_description
1 polymer ?
#
loop_
_entity_poly.entity_id
_entity_poly.type
_entity_poly.pdbx_seq_one_letter_code
_entity_poly.pdbx_strand_id
1 'polypeptide(L)'
;MLDAFSGDSIPLHLLTREAFRTYFKRLRPGGALAVHVSNQFIDLEPLIHGLALDCGKKAAVIENWQDESKGVEASSWVLVTDNKRFLSDPLLRNEVIPWPKNSRTLVFTDQYSNLFSLIDLKDILGGLGR
;
A
#
# COMPACT_ATOMS: atom_id res chain seq x y z
N MET A 1 -6.57 4.16 -9.93
CA MET A 1 -6.19 4.78 -8.64
C MET A 1 -7.28 4.42 -7.65
N LEU A 2 -6.94 3.84 -6.50
CA LEU A 2 -7.88 3.52 -5.43
C LEU A 2 -7.56 4.43 -4.24
N ASP A 3 -8.47 5.37 -3.93
CA ASP A 3 -8.30 6.42 -2.92
C ASP A 3 -9.35 6.29 -1.79
N ALA A 4 -9.65 5.05 -1.40
CA ALA A 4 -10.70 4.74 -0.42
C ALA A 4 -10.13 4.49 1.00
N PHE A 5 -8.88 4.86 1.26
CA PHE A 5 -8.13 4.44 2.46
C PHE A 5 -7.68 5.60 3.36
N SER A 6 -8.02 6.83 2.97
CA SER A 6 -7.75 8.07 3.70
C SER A 6 -8.78 8.41 4.78
N GLY A 7 -9.91 7.70 4.85
CA GLY A 7 -10.98 7.92 5.85
C GLY A 7 -10.97 6.90 7.01
N ASP A 8 -11.69 7.21 8.09
CA ASP A 8 -11.81 6.39 9.32
C ASP A 8 -12.39 4.98 9.11
N SER A 9 -12.91 4.68 7.91
CA SER A 9 -13.43 3.36 7.54
C SER A 9 -12.67 2.82 6.34
N ILE A 10 -11.62 2.03 6.58
CA ILE A 10 -10.91 1.29 5.55
C ILE A 10 -11.82 0.15 5.04
N PRO A 11 -12.28 0.16 3.77
CA PRO A 11 -13.10 -0.91 3.23
C PRO A 11 -12.23 -2.16 2.98
N LEU A 12 -12.01 -2.95 4.03
CA LEU A 12 -11.12 -4.13 3.99
C LEU A 12 -11.47 -5.14 2.89
N HIS A 13 -12.74 -5.24 2.51
CA HIS A 13 -13.20 -6.09 1.42
C HIS A 13 -12.66 -5.66 0.03
N LEU A 14 -12.10 -4.45 -0.09
CA LEU A 14 -11.39 -3.99 -1.29
C LEU A 14 -9.89 -4.31 -1.24
N LEU A 15 -9.39 -4.80 -0.10
CA LEU A 15 -8.00 -5.16 0.16
C LEU A 15 -7.87 -6.66 0.42
N THR A 16 -8.43 -7.46 -0.48
CA THR A 16 -8.36 -8.92 -0.45
C THR A 16 -7.68 -9.46 -1.70
N ARG A 17 -7.24 -10.72 -1.63
CA ARG A 17 -6.76 -11.47 -2.80
C ARG A 17 -7.76 -11.42 -3.94
N GLU A 18 -9.03 -11.65 -3.66
CA GLU A 18 -10.11 -11.70 -4.64
C GLU A 18 -10.32 -10.33 -5.30
N ALA A 19 -10.30 -9.26 -4.51
CA ALA A 19 -10.37 -7.89 -5.00
C ALA A 19 -9.15 -7.57 -5.92
N PHE A 20 -7.93 -7.87 -5.47
CA PHE A 20 -6.71 -7.63 -6.25
C PHE A 20 -6.71 -8.40 -7.57
N ARG A 21 -7.09 -9.69 -7.54
CA ARG A 21 -7.24 -10.50 -8.76
C ARG A 21 -8.26 -9.88 -9.72
N THR A 22 -9.36 -9.36 -9.19
CA THR A 22 -10.38 -8.67 -9.98
C THR A 22 -9.83 -7.38 -10.60
N TYR A 23 -9.05 -6.59 -9.84
CA TYR A 23 -8.41 -5.38 -10.36
C TYR A 23 -7.45 -5.70 -11.50
N PHE A 24 -6.54 -6.66 -11.29
CA PHE A 24 -5.57 -7.03 -12.33
C PHE A 24 -6.20 -7.68 -13.55
N LYS A 25 -7.33 -8.38 -13.41
CA LYS A 25 -8.10 -8.88 -14.56
C LYS A 25 -8.70 -7.76 -15.42
N ARG A 26 -8.99 -6.59 -14.83
CA ARG A 26 -9.57 -5.43 -15.51
C ARG A 26 -8.51 -4.44 -16.03
N LEU A 27 -7.28 -4.51 -15.51
CA LEU A 27 -6.18 -3.71 -16.00
C LEU A 27 -5.68 -4.22 -17.35
N ARG A 28 -5.16 -3.31 -18.17
CA ARG A 28 -4.42 -3.68 -19.39
C ARG A 28 -3.13 -4.42 -19.00
N PRO A 29 -2.59 -5.30 -19.86
CA PRO A 29 -1.29 -5.93 -19.63
C PRO A 29 -0.21 -4.89 -19.29
N GLY A 30 0.54 -5.11 -18.21
CA GLY A 30 1.55 -4.18 -17.71
C GLY A 30 1.01 -2.91 -17.04
N GLY A 31 -0.30 -2.83 -16.75
CA GLY A 31 -0.89 -1.78 -15.94
C GLY A 31 -0.40 -1.81 -14.48
N ALA A 32 -0.51 -0.67 -13.81
CA ALA A 32 -0.18 -0.53 -12.39
C ALA A 32 -1.44 -0.21 -11.57
N LEU A 33 -1.55 -0.85 -10.41
CA LEU A 33 -2.50 -0.47 -9.37
C LEU A 33 -1.79 0.49 -8.43
N ALA A 34 -2.35 1.69 -8.23
CA ALA A 34 -1.87 2.65 -7.25
C ALA A 34 -2.84 2.68 -6.07
N VAL A 35 -2.32 2.38 -4.88
CA VAL A 35 -3.07 2.29 -3.62
C VAL A 35 -2.57 3.38 -2.69
N HIS A 36 -3.44 4.28 -2.28
CA HIS A 36 -3.14 5.25 -1.23
C HIS A 36 -3.09 4.52 0.12
N VAL A 37 -2.01 4.65 0.88
CA VAL A 37 -1.80 3.91 2.14
C VAL A 37 -1.58 4.83 3.35
N SER A 38 -1.70 6.15 3.19
CA SER A 38 -1.63 7.06 4.33
C SER A 38 -2.83 6.92 5.23
N ASN A 39 -2.61 6.30 6.38
CA ASN A 39 -3.58 6.22 7.45
C ASN A 39 -2.89 6.38 8.80
N GLN A 40 -3.50 7.17 9.69
CA GLN A 40 -2.94 7.49 11.01
C GLN A 40 -3.02 6.35 12.03
N PHE A 41 -3.80 5.29 11.77
CA PHE A 41 -4.02 4.20 12.73
C PHE A 41 -3.56 2.83 12.23
N ILE A 42 -3.37 2.70 10.92
CA ILE A 42 -3.29 1.40 10.25
C ILE A 42 -2.13 1.40 9.26
N ASP A 43 -1.18 0.49 9.48
CA ASP A 43 -0.11 0.19 8.53
C ASP A 43 -0.62 -0.79 7.46
N LEU A 44 -0.95 -0.25 6.29
CA LEU A 44 -1.44 -1.03 5.16
C LEU A 44 -0.31 -1.67 4.34
N GLU A 45 0.95 -1.21 4.46
CA GLU A 45 2.03 -1.70 3.60
C GLU A 45 2.24 -3.22 3.66
N PRO A 46 2.26 -3.87 4.85
CA PRO A 46 2.39 -5.32 4.96
C PRO A 46 1.31 -6.09 4.19
N LEU A 47 0.08 -5.56 4.19
CA LEU A 47 -1.04 -6.15 3.48
C LEU A 47 -0.90 -5.96 1.97
N ILE A 48 -0.63 -4.75 1.50
CA ILE A 48 -0.48 -4.50 0.07
C ILE A 48 0.71 -5.28 -0.51
N HIS A 49 1.81 -5.36 0.23
CA HIS A 49 2.98 -6.13 -0.17
C HIS A 49 2.65 -7.63 -0.26
N GLY A 50 1.98 -8.21 0.74
CA GLY A 50 1.58 -9.61 0.68
C GLY A 50 0.59 -9.92 -0.44
N LEU A 51 -0.40 -9.06 -0.68
CA LEU A 51 -1.35 -9.19 -1.79
C LEU A 51 -0.67 -9.07 -3.17
N ALA A 52 0.32 -8.17 -3.29
CA ALA A 52 1.12 -8.04 -4.50
C ALA A 52 1.87 -9.35 -4.81
N LEU A 53 2.55 -9.93 -3.82
CA LEU A 53 3.27 -11.19 -3.95
C LEU A 53 2.31 -12.35 -4.29
N ASP A 54 1.15 -12.43 -3.63
CA ASP A 54 0.13 -13.46 -3.90
C ASP A 54 -0.41 -13.39 -5.34
N CYS A 55 -0.47 -12.19 -5.92
CA CYS A 55 -0.87 -11.97 -7.31
C CYS A 55 0.30 -12.07 -8.31
N GLY A 56 1.50 -12.45 -7.88
CA GLY A 56 2.69 -12.52 -8.74
C GLY A 56 3.16 -11.16 -9.26
N LYS A 57 2.86 -10.08 -8.54
CA LYS A 57 3.23 -8.69 -8.85
C LYS A 57 4.37 -8.23 -7.94
N LYS A 58 4.91 -7.06 -8.24
CA LYS A 58 5.85 -6.34 -7.37
C LYS A 58 5.17 -5.10 -6.81
N ALA A 59 5.57 -4.70 -5.60
CA ALA A 59 5.15 -3.47 -4.95
C ALA A 59 6.31 -2.48 -4.85
N ALA A 60 6.01 -1.18 -4.92
CA ALA A 60 6.93 -0.06 -4.75
C ALA A 60 6.25 1.02 -3.90
N VAL A 61 6.81 1.40 -2.74
CA VAL A 61 6.34 2.56 -1.97
C VAL A 61 6.90 3.82 -2.60
N ILE A 62 6.06 4.84 -2.75
CA ILE A 62 6.47 6.21 -3.04
C ILE A 62 5.80 7.13 -2.01
N GLU A 63 6.51 8.17 -1.60
CA GLU A 63 5.97 9.22 -0.74
C GLU A 63 5.92 10.54 -1.51
N ASN A 64 4.81 11.25 -1.40
CA ASN A 64 4.73 12.64 -1.77
C ASN A 64 5.05 13.49 -0.53
N TRP A 65 6.12 14.28 -0.61
CA TRP A 65 6.49 15.24 0.42
C TRP A 65 5.46 16.38 0.48
N GLN A 66 5.11 16.80 1.70
CA GLN A 66 4.19 17.90 1.94
C GLN A 66 4.67 19.17 1.23
N ASP A 67 3.80 19.80 0.44
CA ASP A 67 4.05 21.10 -0.18
C ASP A 67 2.94 22.05 0.25
N GLU A 68 3.15 22.71 1.40
CA GLU A 68 2.20 23.67 1.98
C GLU A 68 1.89 24.83 1.03
N SER A 69 2.86 25.21 0.17
CA SER A 69 2.67 26.27 -0.82
C SER A 69 1.69 25.89 -1.93
N LYS A 70 1.47 24.58 -2.13
CA LYS A 70 0.52 24.01 -3.08
C LYS A 70 -0.68 23.31 -2.43
N GLY A 71 -0.78 23.36 -1.10
CA GLY A 71 -1.83 22.66 -0.35
C GLY A 71 -1.76 21.13 -0.47
N VAL A 72 -0.56 20.56 -0.67
CA VAL A 72 -0.36 19.11 -0.79
C VAL A 72 -0.03 18.54 0.59
N GLU A 73 -0.92 17.70 1.13
CA GLU A 73 -0.68 16.91 2.33
C GLU A 73 0.27 15.73 2.03
N ALA A 74 1.07 15.33 3.02
CA ALA A 74 1.96 14.18 2.88
C ALA A 74 1.13 12.91 2.62
N SER A 75 1.49 12.16 1.57
CA SER A 75 0.82 10.91 1.25
C SER A 75 1.80 9.83 0.82
N SER A 76 1.53 8.61 1.27
CA SER A 76 2.28 7.39 0.97
C SER A 76 1.42 6.55 0.05
N TRP A 77 2.01 6.11 -1.05
CA TRP A 77 1.34 5.30 -2.05
C TRP A 77 2.13 4.02 -2.31
N VAL A 78 1.41 2.92 -2.52
CA VAL A 78 1.99 1.68 -3.00
C VAL A 78 1.57 1.43 -4.44
N LEU A 79 2.55 1.37 -5.33
CA LEU A 79 2.38 0.99 -6.72
C LEU A 79 2.59 -0.52 -6.87
N VAL A 80 1.61 -1.23 -7.42
CA VAL A 80 1.64 -2.68 -7.63
C VAL A 80 1.55 -3.01 -9.12
N THR A 81 2.57 -3.67 -9.66
CA THR A 81 2.64 -4.03 -11.09
C THR A 81 3.63 -5.15 -11.37
N ASP A 82 3.50 -5.81 -12.53
CA ASP A 82 4.51 -6.71 -13.11
C ASP A 82 5.34 -6.04 -14.22
N ASN A 83 5.11 -4.75 -14.50
CA ASN A 83 5.83 -4.01 -15.52
C ASN A 83 7.25 -3.66 -15.06
N LYS A 84 8.21 -4.52 -15.41
CA LYS A 84 9.63 -4.35 -15.08
C LYS A 84 10.23 -3.07 -15.67
N ARG A 85 9.77 -2.64 -16.85
CA ARG A 85 10.28 -1.42 -17.51
C ARG A 85 9.86 -0.19 -16.70
N PHE A 86 8.60 -0.12 -16.30
CA PHE A 86 8.09 0.94 -15.44
C PHE A 86 8.83 1.00 -14.10
N LEU A 87 9.02 -0.16 -13.45
CA LEU A 87 9.77 -0.24 -12.17
C LEU A 87 11.26 0.10 -12.29
N SER A 88 11.84 0.03 -13.49
CA SER A 88 13.25 0.38 -13.73
C SER A 88 13.42 1.81 -14.24
N ASP A 89 12.32 2.54 -14.43
CA ASP A 89 12.37 3.93 -14.88
C ASP A 89 13.10 4.79 -13.83
N PRO A 90 14.11 5.58 -14.22
CA PRO A 90 14.88 6.40 -13.27
C PRO A 90 14.01 7.36 -12.44
N LEU A 91 12.94 7.91 -13.04
CA LEU A 91 12.04 8.82 -12.34
C LEU A 91 11.31 8.11 -11.21
N LEU A 92 10.89 6.87 -11.42
CA LEU A 92 10.27 6.09 -10.36
C LEU A 92 11.32 5.58 -9.37
N ARG A 93 12.39 4.98 -9.86
CA ARG A 93 13.41 4.31 -9.03
C ARG A 93 14.04 5.24 -7.98
N ASN A 94 14.18 6.53 -8.30
CA ASN A 94 14.73 7.51 -7.38
C ASN A 94 13.76 7.90 -6.25
N GLU A 95 12.46 7.70 -6.44
CA GLU A 95 11.40 8.00 -5.46
C GLU A 95 11.00 6.76 -4.64
N VAL A 96 11.44 5.56 -5.04
CA VAL A 96 11.05 4.32 -4.37
C VAL A 96 11.72 4.19 -3.01
N ILE A 97 10.90 4.02 -1.98
CA ILE A 97 11.37 3.72 -0.63
C ILE A 97 11.56 2.20 -0.51
N PRO A 98 12.76 1.72 -0.12
CA PRO A 98 13.00 0.29 0.04
C PRO A 98 12.24 -0.27 1.25
N TRP A 99 11.53 -1.39 1.05
CA TRP A 99 10.99 -2.14 2.19
C TRP A 99 12.13 -2.70 3.06
N PRO A 100 11.96 -2.70 4.40
CA PRO A 100 12.82 -3.46 5.29
C PRO A 100 12.91 -4.93 4.86
N LYS A 101 14.11 -5.51 4.92
CA LYS A 101 14.36 -6.91 4.47
C LYS A 101 13.49 -7.97 5.16
N ASN A 102 13.02 -7.67 6.38
CA ASN A 102 12.18 -8.56 7.19
C ASN A 102 10.76 -8.01 7.37
N SER A 103 10.27 -7.21 6.44
CA SER A 103 8.89 -6.73 6.48
C SER A 103 7.92 -7.90 6.52
N ARG A 104 6.99 -7.84 7.48
CA ARG A 104 5.87 -8.76 7.56
C ARG A 104 5.04 -8.65 6.26
N THR A 105 4.54 -9.77 5.78
CA THR A 105 3.57 -9.81 4.68
C THR A 105 2.26 -10.40 5.17
N LEU A 106 1.15 -9.76 4.83
CA LEU A 106 -0.20 -10.19 5.19
C LEU A 106 -1.02 -10.41 3.92
N VAL A 107 -1.89 -11.41 3.94
CA VAL A 107 -2.82 -11.69 2.84
C VAL A 107 -4.21 -11.85 3.43
N PHE A 108 -5.09 -10.92 3.10
CA PHE A 108 -6.50 -11.04 3.43
C PHE A 108 -7.26 -11.69 2.28
N THR A 109 -8.37 -12.32 2.62
CA THR A 109 -9.32 -12.92 1.69
C THR A 109 -10.72 -12.41 2.03
N ASP A 110 -11.66 -12.54 1.11
CA ASP A 110 -13.05 -12.17 1.35
C ASP A 110 -13.67 -12.91 2.55
N GLN A 111 -13.17 -14.11 2.88
CA GLN A 111 -13.63 -14.93 4.00
C GLN A 111 -12.85 -14.72 5.30
N TYR A 112 -11.68 -14.07 5.22
CA TYR A 112 -10.80 -13.86 6.37
C TYR A 112 -10.01 -12.57 6.22
N SER A 113 -10.28 -11.62 7.12
CA SER A 113 -9.59 -10.35 7.25
C SER A 113 -9.46 -10.02 8.73
N ASN A 114 -8.29 -9.54 9.18
CA ASN A 114 -8.05 -9.21 10.59
C ASN A 114 -7.42 -7.82 10.74
N LEU A 115 -8.24 -6.79 10.95
CA LEU A 115 -7.79 -5.41 11.06
C LEU A 115 -6.74 -5.21 12.16
N PHE A 116 -6.85 -5.92 13.29
CA PHE A 116 -5.89 -5.81 14.40
C PHE A 116 -4.46 -6.17 14.01
N SER A 117 -4.28 -6.98 12.96
CA SER A 117 -2.95 -7.32 12.45
C SER A 117 -2.24 -6.17 11.73
N LEU A 118 -2.95 -5.08 11.46
CA LEU A 118 -2.49 -3.89 10.74
C LEU A 118 -2.33 -2.67 11.65
N ILE A 119 -2.59 -2.78 12.95
CA ILE A 119 -2.42 -1.66 13.88
C ILE A 119 -0.94 -1.31 13.97
N ASP A 120 -0.60 -0.03 13.79
CA ASP A 120 0.75 0.44 14.04
C ASP A 120 0.99 0.56 15.54
N LEU A 121 1.76 -0.39 16.08
CA LEU A 121 2.10 -0.42 17.51
C LEU A 121 3.11 0.66 17.90
N LYS A 122 3.79 1.32 16.94
CA LYS A 122 4.71 2.41 17.25
C LYS A 122 4.00 3.60 17.87
N ASP A 123 2.80 3.93 17.39
CA ASP A 123 1.99 5.01 17.96
C ASP A 123 1.42 4.66 19.34
N ILE A 124 1.01 3.40 19.53
CA ILE A 124 0.46 2.92 20.82
C ILE A 124 1.55 2.88 21.90
N LEU A 125 2.77 2.46 21.56
CA LEU A 125 3.88 2.36 22.50
C LEU A 125 4.59 3.71 22.71
N GLY A 126 4.56 4.61 21.72
CA GLY A 126 5.10 5.97 21.85
C GLY A 126 4.32 6.86 22.84
N GLY A 127 3.04 6.57 23.08
CA GLY A 127 2.21 7.27 24.05
C GLY A 127 2.43 6.90 25.53
N LEU A 128 3.13 5.80 25.82
CA LEU A 128 3.42 5.35 27.19
C LEU A 128 4.76 5.89 27.74
N GLY A 129 5.42 6.78 26.98
CA GLY A 129 6.72 7.36 27.32
C GLY A 129 6.69 8.86 27.67
N ARG A 130 5.56 9.41 28.11
CA ARG A 130 5.46 10.78 28.64
C ARG A 130 4.81 10.81 30.02
#